data_AF-A0A3C1EUT9-F1
#
_entry.id   AF-A0A3C1EUT9-F1
#
_cell.length_a   1.000
_cell.length_b   1.000
_cell.length_c   1.000
_cell.angle_alpha   90.00
_cell.angle_beta   90.00
_cell.angle_gamma   90.00
#
_symmetry.space_group_name_H-M   'P 1'
#
loop_
_entity.id
_entity.type
_entity.pdbx_description
1 polymer ?
#
loop_
_entity_poly.entity_id
_entity_poly.type
_entity_poly.pdbx_seq_one_letter_code
_entity_poly.pdbx_strand_id
1 'polypeptide(L)'
;MRKLIASIILSFALLLPLTMVATPVLAQTDTVTSTTDDSSYYDSYDYGYDDSYYDFSYDLSDTDAEAGVLAGLGVMLFSGVMLVFSIVVGLGSYIYCSLALMKIAKRMDHENPWFAWIPILNMVLLLQLGDQNPVLLLLLLIPGVGAVVVGVLSIIALMKICEKRGYDKMLGLLSLIPVASYVLLGILAWGKKEPAVAVK
;
A
#
# COMPACT_ATOMS: atom_id res chain seq x y z
N MET A 1 -19.86 5.95 -12.94
CA MET A 1 -19.10 4.69 -13.18
C MET A 1 -17.83 4.90 -13.99
N ARG A 2 -17.88 5.47 -15.21
CA ARG A 2 -16.68 5.70 -16.05
C ARG A 2 -15.56 6.52 -15.39
N LYS A 3 -15.91 7.55 -14.60
CA LYS A 3 -14.93 8.39 -13.87
C LYS A 3 -14.24 7.68 -12.69
N LEU A 4 -14.89 6.66 -12.11
CA LEU A 4 -14.34 5.87 -11.00
C LEU A 4 -13.37 4.80 -11.52
N ILE A 5 -13.69 4.18 -12.66
CA ILE A 5 -12.82 3.22 -13.33
C ILE A 5 -11.53 3.90 -13.82
N ALA A 6 -11.63 5.11 -14.38
CA ALA A 6 -10.46 5.90 -14.79
C ALA A 6 -9.54 6.26 -13.61
N SER A 7 -10.11 6.56 -12.44
CA SER A 7 -9.33 6.91 -11.25
C SER A 7 -8.61 5.69 -10.65
N ILE A 8 -9.20 4.50 -10.73
CA ILE A 8 -8.56 3.24 -10.29
C ILE A 8 -7.42 2.84 -11.23
N ILE A 9 -7.61 2.99 -12.53
CA ILE A 9 -6.56 2.73 -13.54
C ILE A 9 -5.41 3.72 -13.39
N LEU A 10 -5.70 5.00 -13.10
CA LEU A 10 -4.68 6.02 -12.85
C LEU A 10 -3.86 5.71 -11.59
N SER A 11 -4.52 5.27 -10.50
CA SER A 11 -3.82 4.85 -9.28
C SER A 11 -2.95 3.61 -9.49
N PHE A 12 -3.40 2.66 -10.31
CA PHE A 12 -2.62 1.46 -10.64
C PHE A 12 -1.44 1.77 -11.58
N ALA A 13 -1.62 2.70 -12.52
CA ALA A 13 -0.56 3.20 -13.40
C ALA A 13 0.52 3.99 -12.63
N LEU A 14 0.15 4.67 -11.54
CA LEU A 14 1.08 5.40 -10.68
C LEU A 14 1.93 4.48 -9.77
N LEU A 15 1.52 3.23 -9.59
CA LEU A 15 2.21 2.19 -8.82
C LEU A 15 3.16 1.31 -9.67
N LEU A 16 3.03 1.34 -11.00
CA LEU A 16 3.87 0.58 -11.94
C LEU A 16 5.37 0.94 -11.97
N PRO A 17 5.84 2.18 -11.70
CA PRO A 17 7.27 2.45 -11.73
C PRO A 17 8.03 1.88 -10.50
N LEU A 18 7.34 1.32 -9.49
CA LEU A 18 7.98 0.81 -8.28
C LEU A 18 8.58 -0.60 -8.44
N THR A 19 8.33 -1.31 -9.55
CA THR A 19 8.82 -2.68 -9.78
C THR A 19 10.08 -2.77 -10.65
N MET A 20 10.68 -1.66 -11.06
CA MET A 20 12.03 -1.69 -11.64
C MET A 20 13.06 -1.89 -10.53
N VAL A 21 13.13 -3.12 -10.04
CA VAL A 21 14.29 -3.64 -9.30
C VAL A 21 15.47 -3.59 -10.26
N ALA A 22 16.50 -2.82 -9.90
CA ALA A 22 17.81 -2.88 -10.54
C ALA A 22 18.28 -4.34 -10.56
N THR A 23 18.33 -4.95 -11.74
CA THR A 23 18.98 -6.25 -11.89
C THR A 23 20.47 -6.05 -11.59
N PRO A 24 21.08 -6.75 -10.63
CA PRO A 24 22.52 -6.77 -10.54
C PRO A 24 23.04 -7.38 -11.84
N VAL A 25 23.90 -6.66 -12.56
CA VAL A 25 24.66 -7.20 -13.70
C VAL A 25 25.53 -8.33 -13.15
N LEU A 26 25.10 -9.57 -13.36
CA LEU A 26 25.93 -10.74 -13.11
C LEU A 26 27.11 -10.67 -14.06
N ALA A 27 28.33 -10.55 -13.51
CA ALA A 27 29.56 -10.62 -14.25
C ALA A 27 29.59 -11.92 -15.08
N GLN A 28 29.56 -11.80 -16.41
CA GLN A 28 29.82 -12.93 -17.29
C GLN A 28 31.32 -13.24 -17.20
N THR A 29 31.66 -14.40 -16.63
CA THR A 29 32.97 -15.01 -16.83
C THR A 29 32.97 -15.63 -18.22
N ASP A 30 33.55 -14.95 -19.19
CA ASP A 30 33.76 -15.54 -20.51
C ASP A 30 34.71 -16.73 -20.38
N THR A 31 34.17 -17.90 -20.64
CA THR A 31 34.88 -19.15 -20.87
C THR A 31 35.90 -18.98 -21.99
N VAL A 32 37.18 -18.93 -21.64
CA VAL A 32 38.30 -19.00 -22.57
C VAL A 32 38.23 -20.34 -23.31
N THR A 33 37.85 -20.30 -24.58
CA THR A 33 38.03 -21.44 -25.49
C THR A 33 39.47 -21.43 -25.96
N SER A 34 40.27 -22.35 -25.43
CA SER A 34 41.62 -22.62 -25.92
C SER A 34 41.52 -23.31 -27.28
N THR A 35 41.82 -22.60 -28.36
CA THR A 35 42.27 -23.22 -29.61
C THR A 35 43.73 -22.92 -29.79
N THR A 36 44.54 -23.90 -29.39
CA THR A 36 45.90 -24.11 -29.90
C THR A 36 45.79 -24.38 -31.39
N ASP A 37 46.40 -23.54 -32.23
CA ASP A 37 47.02 -24.04 -33.45
C ASP A 37 48.22 -23.18 -33.88
N ASP A 38 49.17 -23.88 -34.46
CA ASP A 38 50.61 -23.64 -34.50
C ASP A 38 51.08 -22.80 -35.71
N SER A 39 52.18 -22.05 -35.54
CA SER A 39 53.37 -22.09 -36.41
C SER A 39 54.13 -20.76 -36.57
N SER A 40 55.45 -20.94 -36.50
CA SER A 40 56.59 -20.03 -36.52
C SER A 40 56.78 -19.14 -37.75
N TYR A 41 57.35 -17.94 -37.57
CA TYR A 41 58.56 -17.46 -38.27
C TYR A 41 59.06 -16.14 -37.65
N TYR A 42 60.36 -16.05 -37.35
CA TYR A 42 60.99 -14.81 -36.88
C TYR A 42 61.18 -13.85 -38.05
N ASP A 43 60.67 -12.63 -37.93
CA ASP A 43 61.23 -11.50 -38.66
C ASP A 43 61.47 -10.35 -37.69
N SER A 44 62.71 -9.87 -37.70
CA SER A 44 63.14 -8.66 -37.02
C SER A 44 62.43 -7.46 -37.63
N TYR A 45 62.28 -6.36 -36.89
CA TYR A 45 62.81 -5.02 -37.24
C TYR A 45 62.17 -3.98 -36.30
N ASP A 46 63.07 -3.19 -35.73
CA ASP A 46 62.96 -1.86 -35.13
C ASP A 46 61.54 -1.25 -34.99
N TYR A 47 61.10 -1.10 -33.75
CA TYR A 47 59.95 -0.26 -33.41
C TYR A 47 60.41 0.86 -32.47
N GLY A 48 60.40 2.08 -33.02
CA GLY A 48 60.36 3.30 -32.21
C GLY A 48 59.20 3.20 -31.24
N TYR A 49 59.50 3.52 -29.98
CA TYR A 49 58.54 3.57 -28.88
C TYR A 49 57.50 4.65 -29.19
N ASP A 50 56.40 4.29 -29.84
CA ASP A 50 55.18 5.10 -29.86
C ASP A 50 54.32 4.67 -28.68
N ASP A 51 54.57 5.33 -27.54
CA ASP A 51 53.81 5.19 -26.32
C ASP A 51 52.47 5.90 -26.52
N SER A 52 51.60 5.30 -27.34
CA SER A 52 50.20 5.69 -27.44
C SER A 52 49.49 5.24 -26.16
N TYR A 53 49.62 6.05 -25.12
CA TYR A 53 48.67 6.05 -24.01
C TYR A 53 47.28 6.20 -24.62
N TYR A 54 46.55 5.09 -24.71
CA TYR A 54 45.11 5.12 -24.86
C TYR A 54 44.56 5.72 -23.57
N ASP A 55 44.45 7.05 -23.55
CA ASP A 55 43.69 7.77 -22.55
C ASP A 55 42.21 7.39 -22.76
N PHE A 56 41.73 6.44 -21.96
CA PHE A 56 40.32 6.15 -21.87
C PHE A 56 39.66 7.23 -21.02
N SER A 57 39.58 8.44 -21.60
CA SER A 57 38.77 9.51 -21.06
C SER A 57 37.31 9.08 -21.21
N TYR A 58 36.70 8.64 -20.12
CA TYR A 58 35.25 8.62 -20.03
C TYR A 58 34.79 10.07 -20.16
N ASP A 59 34.33 10.46 -21.34
CA ASP A 59 33.59 11.70 -21.53
C ASP A 59 32.22 11.50 -20.85
N LEU A 60 32.24 11.62 -19.52
CA LEU A 60 31.05 11.74 -18.71
C LEU A 60 30.53 13.14 -19.00
N SER A 61 29.63 13.24 -19.97
CA SER A 61 29.03 14.51 -20.31
C SER A 61 28.40 15.08 -19.03
N ASP A 62 28.85 16.27 -18.59
CA ASP A 62 28.39 16.90 -17.34
C ASP A 62 26.84 16.99 -17.27
N THR A 63 26.22 17.04 -18.45
CA THR A 63 24.77 17.01 -18.66
C THR A 63 24.10 15.75 -18.09
N ASP A 64 24.71 14.58 -18.20
CA ASP A 64 24.17 13.30 -17.71
C ASP A 64 24.31 13.15 -16.19
N ALA A 65 25.40 13.69 -15.63
CA ALA A 65 25.64 13.72 -14.19
C ALA A 65 24.67 14.69 -13.48
N GLU A 66 24.45 15.89 -14.02
CA GLU A 66 23.51 16.86 -13.48
C GLU A 66 22.06 16.38 -13.57
N ALA A 67 21.68 15.74 -14.68
CA ALA A 67 20.36 15.12 -14.83
C ALA A 67 20.13 13.99 -13.80
N GLY A 68 21.15 13.16 -13.55
CA GLY A 68 21.13 12.13 -12.51
C GLY A 68 20.98 12.70 -11.10
N VAL A 69 21.65 13.81 -10.79
CA VAL A 69 21.52 14.51 -9.51
C VAL A 69 20.14 15.15 -9.35
N LEU A 70 19.63 15.85 -10.36
CA LEU A 70 18.27 16.43 -10.36
C LEU A 70 17.18 15.37 -10.21
N ALA A 71 17.30 14.25 -10.92
CA ALA A 71 16.39 13.12 -10.79
C ALA A 71 16.46 12.51 -9.38
N GLY A 72 17.67 12.32 -8.84
CA GLY A 72 17.88 11.79 -7.48
C GLY A 72 17.27 12.69 -6.40
N LEU A 73 17.51 14.01 -6.49
CA LEU A 73 16.91 14.99 -5.57
C LEU A 73 15.38 15.05 -5.73
N GLY A 74 14.87 14.96 -6.96
CA GLY A 74 13.43 14.90 -7.23
C GLY A 74 12.76 13.68 -6.59
N VAL A 75 13.37 12.50 -6.70
CA VAL A 75 12.88 11.27 -6.06
C VAL A 75 12.96 11.35 -4.55
N MET A 76 14.05 11.89 -3.98
CA MET A 76 14.19 12.06 -2.52
C MET A 76 13.16 13.05 -1.95
N LEU A 77 12.95 14.19 -2.60
CA LEU A 77 11.96 15.17 -2.15
C LEU A 77 10.53 14.63 -2.30
N PHE A 78 10.21 14.00 -3.44
CA PHE A 78 8.90 13.39 -3.65
C PHE A 78 8.63 12.28 -2.63
N SER A 79 9.57 11.37 -2.42
CA SER A 79 9.41 10.29 -1.43
C SER A 79 9.30 10.82 0.00
N GLY A 80 10.08 11.85 0.36
CA GLY A 80 9.98 12.53 1.65
C GLY A 80 8.61 13.18 1.89
N VAL A 81 8.10 13.93 0.90
CA VAL A 81 6.77 14.56 0.99
C VAL A 81 5.67 13.49 1.05
N MET A 82 5.75 12.44 0.23
CA MET A 82 4.80 11.33 0.24
C MET A 82 4.80 10.59 1.57
N LEU A 83 5.97 10.41 2.21
CA LEU A 83 6.08 9.78 3.53
C LEU A 83 5.38 10.62 4.59
N VAL A 84 5.67 11.93 4.66
CA VAL A 84 5.03 12.83 5.64
C VAL A 84 3.52 12.88 5.41
N PHE A 85 3.08 13.02 4.16
CA PHE A 85 1.67 13.00 3.79
C PHE A 85 0.99 11.68 4.23
N SER A 86 1.62 10.54 3.96
CA SER A 86 1.10 9.21 4.34
C SER A 86 0.98 9.04 5.85
N ILE A 87 1.96 9.55 6.61
CA ILE A 87 1.91 9.55 8.08
C ILE A 87 0.76 10.40 8.59
N VAL A 88 0.60 11.63 8.08
CA VAL A 88 -0.47 12.54 8.51
C VAL A 88 -1.85 11.98 8.19
N VAL A 89 -2.05 11.49 6.96
CA VAL A 89 -3.32 10.88 6.55
C VAL A 89 -3.57 9.57 7.29
N GLY A 90 -2.55 8.74 7.48
CA GLY A 90 -2.63 7.48 8.22
C GLY A 90 -3.01 7.69 9.69
N LEU A 91 -2.34 8.60 10.38
CA LEU A 91 -2.67 8.96 11.77
C LEU A 91 -4.05 9.62 11.87
N GLY A 92 -4.36 10.56 10.97
CA GLY A 92 -5.66 11.24 10.95
C GLY A 92 -6.81 10.25 10.73
N SER A 93 -6.68 9.34 9.77
CA SER A 93 -7.68 8.29 9.50
C SER A 93 -7.80 7.30 10.66
N TYR A 94 -6.69 6.92 11.30
CA TYR A 94 -6.69 6.07 12.48
C TYR A 94 -7.47 6.71 13.65
N ILE A 95 -7.12 7.95 14.00
CA ILE A 95 -7.79 8.70 15.08
C ILE A 95 -9.28 8.86 14.76
N TYR A 96 -9.62 9.19 13.51
CA TYR A 96 -11.01 9.30 13.07
C TYR A 96 -11.79 7.99 13.27
N CYS A 97 -11.26 6.87 12.79
CA CYS A 97 -11.91 5.56 12.91
C CYS A 97 -12.06 5.12 14.38
N SER A 98 -11.01 5.30 15.18
CA SER A 98 -11.05 4.98 16.61
C SER A 98 -12.08 5.84 17.36
N LEU A 99 -12.15 7.14 17.08
CA LEU A 99 -13.16 8.02 17.68
C LEU A 99 -14.57 7.68 17.23
N ALA A 100 -14.77 7.38 15.95
CA ALA A 100 -16.06 7.01 15.40
C ALA A 100 -16.57 5.72 16.06
N LEU A 101 -15.73 4.66 16.08
CA LEU A 101 -16.10 3.39 16.70
C LEU A 101 -16.34 3.51 18.21
N MET A 102 -15.50 4.28 18.92
CA MET A 102 -15.69 4.56 20.35
C MET A 102 -17.03 5.26 20.60
N LYS A 103 -17.41 6.23 19.76
CA LYS A 103 -18.71 6.91 19.86
C LYS A 103 -19.87 5.96 19.58
N ILE A 104 -19.77 5.10 18.57
CA ILE A 104 -20.78 4.07 18.28
C ILE A 104 -20.94 3.15 19.50
N ALA A 105 -19.83 2.63 20.05
CA ALA A 105 -19.84 1.77 21.22
C ALA A 105 -20.51 2.44 22.44
N LYS A 106 -20.19 3.71 22.71
CA LYS A 106 -20.85 4.50 23.76
C LYS A 106 -22.35 4.68 23.51
N ARG A 107 -22.78 4.86 22.25
CA ARG A 107 -24.21 5.00 21.91
C ARG A 107 -24.98 3.69 22.04
N MET A 108 -24.28 2.56 21.99
CA MET A 108 -24.82 1.22 22.14
C MET A 108 -24.60 0.66 23.56
N ASP A 109 -24.20 1.52 24.51
CA ASP A 109 -23.97 1.18 25.91
C ASP A 109 -23.00 0.00 26.14
N HIS A 110 -21.97 -0.11 25.30
CA HIS A 110 -20.97 -1.15 25.42
C HIS A 110 -20.00 -0.86 26.59
N GLU A 111 -19.65 -1.88 27.36
CA GLU A 111 -18.83 -1.78 28.58
C GLU A 111 -17.42 -1.19 28.32
N ASN A 112 -16.81 -1.55 27.18
CA ASN A 112 -15.43 -1.17 26.85
C ASN A 112 -15.29 -0.37 25.54
N PRO A 113 -15.80 0.88 25.44
CA PRO A 113 -15.70 1.66 24.20
C PRO A 113 -14.26 2.03 23.82
N TRP A 114 -13.37 2.09 24.80
CA TRP A 114 -11.98 2.50 24.63
C TRP A 114 -11.15 1.49 23.81
N PHE A 115 -11.63 0.25 23.66
CA PHE A 115 -11.02 -0.78 22.81
C PHE A 115 -10.82 -0.32 21.36
N ALA A 116 -11.59 0.68 20.90
CA ALA A 116 -11.43 1.29 19.59
C ALA A 116 -10.03 1.87 19.32
N TRP A 117 -9.22 2.15 20.35
CA TRP A 117 -7.86 2.71 20.23
C TRP A 117 -6.75 1.67 20.11
N ILE A 118 -7.04 0.38 20.21
CA ILE A 118 -6.05 -0.69 20.05
C ILE A 118 -6.41 -1.46 18.78
N PRO A 119 -5.52 -1.61 17.78
CA PRO A 119 -5.89 -2.17 16.48
C PRO A 119 -6.60 -3.53 16.54
N ILE A 120 -6.10 -4.44 17.38
CA ILE A 120 -6.71 -5.77 17.56
C ILE A 120 -8.05 -5.68 18.30
N LEU A 121 -8.12 -4.88 19.37
CA LEU A 121 -9.37 -4.71 20.13
C LEU A 121 -10.41 -3.90 19.37
N ASN A 122 -10.01 -3.06 18.42
CA ASN A 122 -10.91 -2.31 17.54
C ASN A 122 -11.76 -3.28 16.70
N MET A 123 -11.13 -4.32 16.15
CA MET A 123 -11.82 -5.39 15.43
C MET A 123 -12.70 -6.23 16.36
N VAL A 124 -12.21 -6.58 17.56
CA VAL A 124 -13.02 -7.28 18.58
C VAL A 124 -14.26 -6.49 18.94
N LEU A 125 -14.11 -5.18 19.19
CA LEU A 125 -15.19 -4.28 19.53
C LEU A 125 -16.21 -4.17 18.39
N LEU A 126 -15.75 -4.04 17.13
CA LEU A 126 -16.63 -4.03 15.97
C LEU A 126 -17.46 -5.31 15.88
N LEU A 127 -16.83 -6.47 16.04
CA LEU A 127 -17.52 -7.76 16.04
C LEU A 127 -18.53 -7.86 17.19
N GLN A 128 -18.16 -7.46 18.41
CA GLN A 128 -19.05 -7.46 19.58
C GLN A 128 -20.28 -6.56 19.36
N LEU A 129 -20.09 -5.35 18.85
CA LEU A 129 -21.20 -4.43 18.55
C LEU A 129 -22.17 -5.02 17.50
N GLY A 130 -21.63 -5.79 16.56
CA GLY A 130 -22.37 -6.52 15.53
C GLY A 130 -22.89 -7.90 15.93
N ASP A 131 -22.92 -8.27 17.22
CA ASP A 131 -23.27 -9.62 17.70
C ASP A 131 -22.54 -10.76 16.98
N GLN A 132 -21.27 -10.54 16.65
CA GLN A 132 -20.38 -11.56 16.07
C GLN A 132 -19.43 -12.07 17.15
N ASN A 133 -18.99 -13.33 17.01
CA ASN A 133 -18.04 -13.93 17.95
C ASN A 133 -16.61 -13.38 17.69
N PRO A 134 -15.98 -12.65 18.64
CA PRO A 134 -14.65 -12.09 18.44
C PRO A 134 -13.54 -13.15 18.37
N VAL A 135 -13.78 -14.39 18.84
CA VAL A 135 -12.83 -15.51 18.70
C VAL A 135 -12.58 -15.85 17.24
N LEU A 136 -13.53 -15.54 16.34
CA LEU A 136 -13.35 -15.72 14.89
C LEU A 136 -12.21 -14.87 14.33
N LEU A 137 -11.73 -13.86 15.06
CA LEU A 137 -10.55 -13.10 14.67
C LEU A 137 -9.28 -13.97 14.65
N LEU A 138 -9.23 -15.08 15.41
CA LEU A 138 -8.13 -16.05 15.35
C LEU A 138 -7.97 -16.68 13.96
N LEU A 139 -9.02 -16.67 13.13
CA LEU A 139 -8.92 -17.11 11.73
C LEU A 139 -7.90 -16.27 10.95
N LEU A 140 -7.63 -15.02 11.34
CA LEU A 140 -6.62 -14.16 10.72
C LEU A 140 -5.21 -14.78 10.75
N LEU A 141 -4.95 -15.71 11.67
CA LEU A 141 -3.68 -16.44 11.74
C LEU A 141 -3.49 -17.41 10.56
N ILE A 142 -4.58 -17.74 9.85
CA ILE A 142 -4.56 -18.51 8.61
C ILE A 142 -4.36 -17.53 7.44
N PRO A 143 -3.19 -17.53 6.77
CA PRO A 143 -2.92 -16.58 5.70
C PRO A 143 -3.89 -16.77 4.52
N GLY A 144 -4.30 -15.65 3.91
CA GLY A 144 -5.25 -15.62 2.80
C GLY A 144 -6.70 -15.79 3.24
N VAL A 145 -7.11 -17.02 3.58
CA VAL A 145 -8.52 -17.35 3.88
C VAL A 145 -9.01 -16.61 5.13
N GLY A 146 -8.19 -16.50 6.16
CA GLY A 146 -8.52 -15.82 7.41
C GLY A 146 -8.94 -14.37 7.20
N ALA A 147 -8.16 -13.63 6.42
CA ALA A 147 -8.43 -12.23 6.13
C ALA A 147 -9.76 -12.04 5.38
N VAL A 148 -10.08 -12.93 4.43
CA VAL A 148 -11.36 -12.87 3.69
C VAL A 148 -12.53 -13.12 4.63
N VAL A 149 -12.46 -14.16 5.47
CA VAL A 149 -13.55 -14.49 6.42
C VAL A 149 -13.76 -13.36 7.43
N VAL A 150 -12.68 -12.83 8.02
CA VAL A 150 -12.76 -11.69 8.94
C VAL A 150 -13.31 -10.44 8.25
N GLY A 151 -12.95 -10.22 6.99
CA GLY A 151 -13.51 -9.13 6.17
C GLY A 151 -15.03 -9.25 6.00
N VAL A 152 -15.53 -10.44 5.65
CA VAL A 152 -16.97 -10.69 5.52
C VAL A 152 -17.69 -10.52 6.86
N LEU A 153 -17.13 -11.04 7.96
CA LEU A 153 -17.69 -10.88 9.30
C LEU A 153 -17.76 -9.41 9.72
N SER A 154 -16.77 -8.61 9.35
CA SER A 154 -16.76 -7.17 9.64
C SER A 154 -17.88 -6.44 8.92
N ILE A 155 -18.17 -6.82 7.67
CA ILE A 155 -19.31 -6.29 6.89
C ILE A 155 -20.63 -6.68 7.57
N ILE A 156 -20.80 -7.95 7.93
CA ILE A 156 -22.01 -8.44 8.62
C ILE A 156 -22.20 -7.72 9.96
N ALA A 157 -21.11 -7.49 10.70
CA ALA A 157 -21.14 -6.75 11.94
C ALA A 157 -21.61 -5.31 11.72
N LEU A 158 -21.09 -4.61 10.71
CA LEU A 158 -21.54 -3.26 10.35
C LEU A 158 -23.01 -3.22 9.91
N MET A 159 -23.48 -4.19 9.13
CA MET A 159 -24.89 -4.31 8.74
C MET A 159 -25.80 -4.42 9.97
N LYS A 160 -25.43 -5.25 10.96
CA LYS A 160 -26.17 -5.37 12.22
C LYS A 160 -26.07 -4.11 13.08
N ILE A 161 -24.93 -3.43 13.10
CA ILE A 161 -24.77 -2.14 13.80
C ILE A 161 -25.70 -1.09 13.17
N CYS A 162 -25.81 -1.04 11.84
CA CYS A 162 -26.76 -0.15 11.14
C CYS A 162 -28.19 -0.41 11.60
N GLU A 163 -28.62 -1.68 11.57
CA GLU A 163 -29.96 -2.11 11.99
C GLU A 163 -30.24 -1.73 13.46
N LYS A 164 -29.32 -2.04 14.39
CA LYS A 164 -29.43 -1.67 15.81
C LYS A 164 -29.44 -0.17 16.06
N ARG A 165 -28.80 0.61 15.19
CA ARG A 165 -28.76 2.07 15.27
C ARG A 165 -29.98 2.72 14.61
N GLY A 166 -30.87 1.94 13.98
CA GLY A 166 -32.09 2.41 13.31
C GLY A 166 -31.90 2.83 11.85
N TYR A 167 -30.82 2.39 11.20
CA TYR A 167 -30.52 2.61 9.79
C TYR A 167 -30.83 1.36 8.95
N ASP A 168 -31.01 1.53 7.63
CA ASP A 168 -31.16 0.39 6.71
C ASP A 168 -29.92 -0.51 6.73
N LYS A 169 -30.13 -1.82 6.86
CA LYS A 169 -29.09 -2.86 6.80
C LYS A 169 -28.23 -2.76 5.54
N MET A 170 -28.81 -2.32 4.42
CA MET A 170 -28.10 -2.15 3.14
C MET A 170 -27.01 -1.08 3.20
N LEU A 171 -27.11 -0.10 4.11
CA LEU A 171 -26.04 0.87 4.34
C LEU A 171 -24.77 0.21 4.86
N GLY A 172 -24.88 -0.90 5.58
CA GLY A 172 -23.73 -1.70 6.00
C GLY A 172 -22.95 -2.27 4.82
N LEU A 173 -23.60 -2.58 3.69
CA LEU A 173 -22.94 -3.11 2.50
C LEU A 173 -22.04 -2.06 1.82
N LEU A 174 -22.30 -0.77 2.08
CA LEU A 174 -21.45 0.33 1.63
C LEU A 174 -20.01 0.20 2.16
N SER A 175 -19.81 -0.55 3.26
CA SER A 175 -18.48 -0.80 3.82
C SER A 175 -17.56 -1.61 2.90
N LEU A 176 -18.09 -2.24 1.84
CA LEU A 176 -17.28 -2.92 0.82
C LEU A 176 -16.35 -1.95 0.09
N ILE A 177 -16.76 -0.68 -0.03
CA ILE A 177 -15.96 0.38 -0.62
C ILE A 177 -15.23 1.10 0.52
N PRO A 178 -13.88 1.08 0.57
CA PRO A 178 -13.12 1.63 1.71
C PRO A 178 -13.48 3.08 2.03
N VAL A 179 -13.57 3.95 1.01
CA VAL A 179 -13.95 5.36 1.15
C VAL A 179 -15.34 5.51 1.75
N ALA A 180 -16.28 4.67 1.31
CA ALA A 180 -17.65 4.74 1.76
C ALA A 180 -17.81 4.16 3.18
N SER A 181 -16.96 3.21 3.58
CA SER A 181 -16.84 2.73 4.97
C SER A 181 -16.52 3.86 5.96
N TYR A 182 -15.61 4.78 5.60
CA TYR A 182 -15.31 5.95 6.44
C TYR A 182 -16.54 6.85 6.64
N VAL A 183 -17.27 7.13 5.55
CA VAL A 183 -18.50 7.93 5.60
C VAL A 183 -19.56 7.23 6.44
N LEU A 184 -19.74 5.92 6.27
CA LEU A 184 -20.67 5.11 7.05
C LEU A 184 -20.36 5.17 8.55
N LEU A 185 -19.09 4.99 8.95
CA LEU A 185 -18.67 5.13 10.35
C LEU A 185 -19.00 6.53 10.89
N GLY A 186 -18.81 7.58 10.08
CA GLY A 186 -19.20 8.94 10.41
C GLY A 186 -20.71 9.08 10.67
N ILE A 187 -21.54 8.52 9.79
CA ILE A 187 -23.00 8.52 9.92
C ILE A 187 -23.43 7.72 11.16
N LEU A 188 -22.83 6.56 11.42
CA LEU A 188 -23.15 5.75 12.59
C LEU A 188 -22.74 6.43 13.89
N ALA A 189 -21.58 7.11 13.90
CA ALA A 189 -21.03 7.77 15.07
C ALA A 189 -21.74 9.10 15.39
N TRP A 190 -22.01 9.95 14.39
CA TRP A 190 -22.55 11.32 14.56
C TRP A 190 -23.90 11.58 13.90
N GLY A 191 -24.37 10.70 13.01
CA GLY A 191 -25.64 10.85 12.34
C GLY A 191 -26.82 10.88 13.30
N LYS A 192 -27.81 11.72 12.96
CA LYS A 192 -29.09 11.81 13.66
C LYS A 192 -29.96 10.64 13.20
N LYS A 193 -30.73 10.06 14.14
CA LYS A 193 -31.69 9.00 13.84
C LYS A 193 -32.62 9.47 12.72
N GLU A 194 -32.68 8.75 11.61
CA GLU A 194 -33.83 8.87 10.74
C GLU A 194 -35.01 8.22 11.49
N PRO A 195 -36.16 8.90 11.62
CA PRO A 195 -37.35 8.23 12.13
C PRO A 195 -37.61 7.06 11.19
N ALA A 196 -37.63 5.84 11.74
CA ALA A 196 -37.83 4.61 11.00
C ALA A 196 -38.90 4.86 9.93
N VAL A 197 -38.52 4.69 8.66
CA VAL A 197 -39.50 4.69 7.57
C VAL A 197 -40.50 3.61 7.95
N ALA A 198 -41.68 4.04 8.38
CA ALA A 198 -42.78 3.16 8.70
C ALA A 198 -43.12 2.43 7.41
N VAL A 199 -42.58 1.21 7.26
CA VAL A 199 -43.01 0.28 6.24
C VAL A 199 -44.45 -0.06 6.61
N LYS A 200 -45.36 0.56 5.87
CA LYS A 200 -46.79 0.25 5.87
C LYS A 200 -47.04 -1.07 5.16
#